data_AF-A0A1M7YIK2-F1
#
_entry.id   AF-A0A1M7YIK2-F1
#
_cell.length_a   1.000
_cell.length_b   1.000
_cell.length_c   1.000
_cell.angle_alpha   90.00
_cell.angle_beta   90.00
_cell.angle_gamma   90.00
#
_symmetry.space_group_name_H-M   'P 1'
#
loop_
_entity.id
_entity.type
_entity.pdbx_description
1 polymer ?
#
loop_
_entity_poly.entity_id
_entity_poly.type
_entity_poly.pdbx_seq_one_letter_code
_entity_poly.pdbx_strand_id
1 'polypeptide(L)' 'MINSKVITLKKPGEFVEDPLTELLRTGARQLIADAVEAELQDLLQYYAELRNEKGHMQVVRNGYLPEREILTGLGPVK' A
#
# COMPACT_ATOMS: atom_id res chain seq x y z
N MET A 1 -12.16 51.36 -9.97
CA MET A 1 -11.92 50.42 -8.85
C MET A 1 -11.19 49.22 -9.41
N ILE A 2 -9.95 48.97 -8.97
CA ILE A 2 -9.17 47.80 -9.36
C ILE A 2 -9.72 46.57 -8.63
N ASN A 3 -10.23 45.60 -9.37
CA ASN A 3 -10.82 44.38 -8.83
C ASN A 3 -9.70 43.38 -8.53
N SER A 4 -9.17 43.46 -7.30
CA SER A 4 -8.08 42.59 -6.84
C SER A 4 -8.62 41.21 -6.49
N LYS A 5 -8.42 40.23 -7.38
CA LYS A 5 -8.74 38.81 -7.11
C LYS A 5 -7.60 38.19 -6.30
N VAL A 6 -7.74 38.19 -4.97
CA VAL A 6 -6.81 37.51 -4.07
C VAL A 6 -7.09 36.00 -4.13
N ILE A 7 -6.08 35.21 -4.50
CA ILE A 7 -6.17 33.75 -4.54
C ILE A 7 -5.19 33.21 -3.49
N THR A 8 -5.70 32.40 -2.55
CA THR A 8 -4.86 31.74 -1.55
C THR A 8 -4.03 30.65 -2.21
N LEU A 9 -2.70 30.74 -2.09
CA LEU A 9 -1.78 29.69 -2.55
C LEU A 9 -1.72 28.57 -1.51
N LYS A 10 -1.73 27.31 -1.99
CA LYS A 10 -1.60 26.13 -1.13
C LYS A 10 -0.23 26.07 -0.47
N LYS A 11 -0.19 25.60 0.77
CA LYS A 11 1.06 25.45 1.51
C LYS A 11 1.80 24.20 1.03
N PRO A 12 3.15 24.23 0.95
CA PRO A 12 3.93 23.01 0.74
C PRO A 12 3.59 21.99 1.85
N GLY A 13 3.18 20.79 1.46
CA GLY A 13 2.77 19.72 2.39
C GLY A 13 1.29 19.70 2.76
N GLU A 14 0.47 20.59 2.20
CA GLU A 14 -0.99 20.50 2.32
C GLU A 14 -1.51 19.36 1.44
N PHE A 15 -2.06 18.31 2.06
CA PHE A 15 -2.64 17.19 1.32
C PHE A 15 -3.78 17.68 0.44
N VAL A 16 -3.60 17.54 -0.86
CA VAL A 16 -4.58 17.97 -1.85
C VAL A 16 -5.57 16.82 -2.01
N GLU A 17 -6.77 16.97 -1.46
CA GLU A 17 -7.91 16.14 -1.83
C GLU A 17 -8.36 16.53 -3.24
N ASP A 18 -7.64 16.05 -4.24
CA ASP A 18 -8.03 16.14 -5.64
C ASP A 18 -8.19 14.76 -6.26
N PRO A 19 -9.01 14.63 -7.33
CA PRO A 19 -9.34 13.33 -7.92
C PRO A 19 -8.12 12.55 -8.43
N LEU A 20 -7.06 13.23 -8.87
CA LEU A 20 -5.84 12.55 -9.35
C LEU A 20 -5.02 12.03 -8.17
N THR A 21 -4.89 12.81 -7.09
CA THR A 21 -4.22 12.33 -5.88
C THR A 21 -4.92 11.12 -5.28
N GLU A 22 -6.26 11.11 -5.23
CA GLU A 22 -7.02 9.96 -4.74
C GLU A 22 -6.90 8.72 -5.64
N LEU A 23 -6.89 8.91 -6.96
CA LEU A 23 -6.61 7.84 -7.92
C LEU A 23 -5.21 7.24 -7.68
N LEU A 24 -4.19 8.09 -7.50
CA LEU A 24 -2.83 7.64 -7.23
C LEU A 24 -2.73 6.92 -5.88
N ARG A 25 -3.42 7.40 -4.84
CA ARG A 25 -3.45 6.77 -3.50
C ARG A 25 -4.08 5.37 -3.58
N THR A 26 -5.17 5.24 -4.33
CA THR A 26 -5.86 3.96 -4.57
C THR A 26 -4.99 2.99 -5.36
N GLY A 27 -4.34 3.46 -6.42
CA GLY A 27 -3.43 2.65 -7.22
C GLY A 27 -2.20 2.20 -6.43
N ALA A 28 -1.61 3.08 -5.62
CA ALA A 28 -0.48 2.76 -4.75
C ALA A 28 -0.84 1.67 -3.73
N ARG A 29 -2.02 1.76 -3.10
CA ARG A 29 -2.53 0.72 -2.20
C ARG A 29 -2.60 -0.64 -2.88
N GLN A 30 -3.17 -0.69 -4.08
CA GLN A 30 -3.30 -1.94 -4.83
C GLN A 30 -1.92 -2.52 -5.20
N LEU A 31 -1.01 -1.68 -5.70
CA LEU A 31 0.34 -2.11 -6.07
C LEU A 31 1.13 -2.67 -4.88
N ILE A 32 1.02 -2.03 -3.71
CA ILE A 32 1.67 -2.51 -2.49
C ILE A 32 1.08 -3.86 -2.07
N ALA A 33 -0.26 -4.01 -2.10
CA ALA A 33 -0.91 -5.28 -1.79
C ALA A 33 -0.47 -6.40 -2.75
N ASP A 34 -0.49 -6.14 -4.05
CA ASP A 34 -0.10 -7.11 -5.07
C ASP A 34 1.38 -7.52 -4.93
N ALA A 35 2.27 -6.57 -4.64
CA ALA A 35 3.69 -6.85 -4.42
C ALA A 35 3.91 -7.74 -3.20
N VAL A 36 3.23 -7.46 -2.07
CA VAL A 36 3.31 -8.28 -0.85
C VAL A 36 2.76 -9.69 -1.08
N GLU A 37 1.66 -9.82 -1.82
CA GLU A 37 1.11 -11.13 -2.16
C GLU A 37 2.06 -11.94 -3.07
N ALA A 38 2.73 -11.29 -4.02
CA ALA A 38 3.74 -11.93 -4.86
C ALA A 38 4.95 -12.40 -4.03
N GLU A 39 5.49 -11.56 -3.16
CA GLU A 39 6.60 -11.92 -2.26
C GLU A 39 6.21 -13.07 -1.32
N LEU A 40 4.98 -13.07 -0.80
CA LEU A 40 4.46 -14.16 0.02
C LEU A 40 4.40 -15.48 -0.76
N GLN A 41 3.95 -15.45 -2.02
CA GLN A 41 3.91 -16.65 -2.86
C GLN A 41 5.31 -17.21 -3.11
N ASP A 42 6.27 -16.34 -3.44
CA ASP A 42 7.67 -16.73 -3.64
C ASP A 42 8.27 -17.35 -2.37
N LEU A 43 7.99 -16.76 -1.20
CA LEU A 43 8.43 -17.29 0.09
C LEU A 43 7.84 -18.67 0.37
N LEU A 44 6.54 -18.86 0.15
CA LEU A 44 5.89 -20.16 0.36
C LEU A 44 6.42 -21.21 -0.61
N GLN A 45 6.66 -20.83 -1.87
CA GLN A 45 7.21 -21.72 -2.88
C GLN A 45 8.64 -22.15 -2.53
N TYR A 46 9.45 -21.24 -1.99
CA TYR A 46 10.80 -21.55 -1.51
C TYR A 46 10.80 -22.63 -0.41
N TYR A 47 9.78 -22.64 0.46
CA TYR A 47 9.63 -23.63 1.54
C TYR A 47 8.70 -24.81 1.21
N ALA A 48 8.26 -24.97 -0.05
CA ALA A 48 7.25 -25.97 -0.41
C ALA A 48 7.64 -27.43 -0.10
N GLU A 49 8.94 -27.73 -0.13
CA GLU A 49 9.49 -29.06 0.18
C GLU A 49 9.76 -29.27 1.67
N LEU A 50 9.70 -28.22 2.50
CA LEU A 50 9.85 -28.35 3.94
C LEU A 50 8.57 -28.93 4.55
N ARG A 51 8.54 -30.26 4.64
CA ARG A 51 7.40 -31.03 5.12
C ARG A 51 7.73 -31.80 6.39
N ASN A 52 6.73 -31.98 7.24
CA ASN A 52 6.85 -32.84 8.42
C ASN A 52 6.70 -34.33 8.04
N GLU A 53 6.88 -35.21 9.01
CA GLU A 53 6.74 -36.68 8.83
C GLU A 53 5.36 -37.11 8.32
N LYS A 54 4.33 -36.27 8.50
CA LYS A 54 2.96 -36.50 8.01
C LYS A 54 2.72 -35.88 6.62
N GLY A 55 3.73 -35.29 5.99
CA GLY A 55 3.65 -34.67 4.67
C GLY A 55 3.06 -33.25 4.64
N HIS A 56 2.75 -32.63 5.79
CA HIS A 56 2.25 -31.25 5.83
C HIS A 56 3.37 -30.24 5.67
N MET A 57 3.10 -29.14 4.95
CA MET A 57 4.01 -28.00 4.88
C MET A 57 4.26 -27.42 6.27
N GLN A 58 5.51 -27.15 6.61
CA GLN A 58 5.86 -26.53 7.88
C GLN A 58 5.73 -25.00 7.86
N VAL A 59 5.81 -24.38 6.67
CA VAL A 59 5.62 -22.94 6.48
C VAL A 59 4.31 -22.73 5.72
N VAL A 60 3.42 -21.94 6.29
CA VAL A 60 2.10 -21.63 5.73
C VAL A 60 1.75 -20.17 5.98
N ARG A 61 0.83 -19.63 5.20
CA ARG A 61 0.28 -18.30 5.43
C ARG A 61 -0.47 -18.24 6.76
N ASN A 62 -0.13 -17.29 7.62
CA ASN A 62 -0.84 -17.01 8.87
C ASN A 62 -1.85 -15.86 8.71
N GLY A 63 -2.88 -16.05 7.89
CA GLY A 63 -3.97 -15.07 7.71
C GLY A 63 -3.50 -13.70 7.21
N TYR A 64 -4.10 -12.65 7.76
CA TYR A 64 -3.81 -11.24 7.48
C TYR A 64 -3.61 -10.47 8.79
N LEU A 65 -2.74 -9.46 8.76
CA LEU A 65 -2.62 -8.52 9.87
C LEU A 65 -3.74 -7.46 9.81
N PRO A 66 -4.01 -6.75 10.92
CA PRO A 66 -4.88 -5.59 10.92
C PRO A 66 -4.43 -4.54 9.90
N GLU A 67 -5.41 -3.83 9.32
CA GLU A 67 -5.17 -2.71 8.41
C GLU A 67 -4.34 -1.61 9.10
N ARG A 68 -3.42 -0.99 8.37
CA ARG A 68 -2.53 0.05 8.88
C ARG A 68 -2.15 1.03 7.77
N GLU A 69 -1.92 2.27 8.14
CA GLU A 69 -1.38 3.25 7.21
C GLU A 69 0.12 3.05 6.99
N ILE A 70 0.54 3.11 5.73
CA ILE A 70 1.92 3.04 5.29
C ILE A 70 2.32 4.39 4.71
N LEU A 71 3.40 4.98 5.23
CA LEU A 71 3.93 6.23 4.70
C LEU A 71 4.63 5.99 3.36
N THR A 72 4.18 6.68 2.32
CA THR A 72 4.78 6.67 0.98
C THR A 72 5.17 8.08 0.55
N GLY A 73 5.78 8.22 -0.63
CA GLY A 73 6.03 9.54 -1.23
C GLY A 73 4.75 10.35 -1.54
N LEU A 74 3.59 9.69 -1.62
CA LEU A 74 2.27 10.32 -1.76
C LEU A 74 1.66 10.67 -0.38
N GLY A 75 2.37 10.43 0.70
CA GLY A 75 1.87 10.47 2.08
C GLY A 75 1.30 9.13 2.54
N PRO A 76 0.49 9.12 3.62
CA PRO A 76 -0.07 7.90 4.20
C PRO A 76 -1.05 7.20 3.24
N VAL A 77 -0.85 5.91 3.01
CA VAL A 77 -1.76 5.06 2.22
C VAL A 77 -2.28 3.98 3.16
N LYS A 78 -3.60 3.84 3.21
CA LYS A 78 -4.29 2.86 4.04
C LYS A 78 -4.36 1.49 3.34
#